data_AF-A0A1V4MVG6-F1
#
_entry.id   AF-A0A1V4MVG6-F1
#
_cell.length_a   1.000
_cell.length_b   1.000
_cell.length_c   1.000
_cell.angle_alpha   90.00
_cell.angle_beta   90.00
_cell.angle_gamma   90.00
#
_symmetry.space_group_name_H-M   'P 1'
#
loop_
_entity.id
_entity.type
_entity.pdbx_description
1 polymer ?
#
loop_
_entity_poly.entity_id
_entity_poly.type
_entity_poly.pdbx_seq_one_letter_code
_entity_poly.pdbx_strand_id
1 'polypeptide(L)'
;MMKPGAMEIYQQRMDKCTAEQFWMVALIVGMNGFLMTQGEMLTAALGTAALCISAGLTVLVGIAYVLSRHAIYVHYERIVARCLSEGADADADKIPGYRLAVARLSGMVIYTLMMLASGTGTMLVLLK
;
A
#
# COMPACT_ATOMS: atom_id res chain seq x y z
N MET A 1 18.13 -14.71 23.49
CA MET A 1 16.82 -14.14 23.90
C MET A 1 16.81 -12.64 23.64
N MET A 2 15.93 -12.16 22.77
CA MET A 2 15.79 -10.73 22.46
C MET A 2 15.07 -10.01 23.62
N LYS A 3 15.49 -8.80 23.98
CA LYS A 3 14.82 -8.02 25.05
C LYS A 3 13.38 -7.70 24.62
N PRO A 4 12.38 -7.77 25.52
CA PRO A 4 10.97 -7.49 25.21
C PRO A 4 10.74 -6.20 24.40
N GLY A 5 11.48 -5.13 24.72
CA GLY A 5 11.37 -3.85 24.01
C GLY A 5 11.81 -3.86 22.54
N ALA A 6 12.64 -4.81 22.10
CA ALA A 6 13.04 -4.89 20.70
C ALA A 6 11.93 -5.47 19.80
N MET A 7 11.09 -6.37 20.35
CA MET A 7 9.97 -6.95 19.61
C MET A 7 8.87 -5.92 19.41
N GLU A 8 8.61 -5.10 20.43
CA GLU A 8 7.67 -3.98 20.35
C GLU A 8 8.10 -2.95 19.29
N ILE A 9 9.40 -2.64 19.18
CA ILE A 9 9.91 -1.74 18.13
C ILE A 9 9.63 -2.28 16.73
N TYR A 10 9.82 -3.58 16.49
CA TYR A 10 9.53 -4.16 15.17
C TYR A 10 8.04 -4.19 14.86
N GLN A 11 7.19 -4.48 15.85
CA GLN A 11 5.75 -4.40 15.69
C GLN A 11 5.29 -2.98 15.33
N GLN A 12 5.77 -1.97 16.06
CA GLN A 12 5.48 -0.55 15.76
C GLN A 12 5.92 -0.16 14.34
N ARG A 13 7.05 -0.68 13.86
CA ARG A 13 7.52 -0.45 12.48
C ARG A 13 6.63 -1.11 11.44
N MET A 14 6.13 -2.31 11.72
CA MET A 14 5.17 -3.00 10.85
C MET A 14 3.85 -2.23 10.78
N ASP A 15 3.30 -1.83 11.93
CA ASP A 15 2.05 -1.06 11.99
C ASP A 15 2.17 0.27 11.23
N LYS A 16 3.32 0.95 11.37
CA LYS A 16 3.64 2.15 10.60
C LYS A 16 3.66 1.90 9.09
N CYS A 17 4.23 0.79 8.63
CA CYS A 17 4.23 0.46 7.19
C CYS A 17 2.80 0.29 6.67
N THR A 18 1.94 -0.40 7.41
CA THR A 18 0.53 -0.60 7.05
C THR A 18 -0.23 0.73 7.03
N ALA A 19 0.01 1.60 8.02
CA ALA A 19 -0.59 2.94 8.06
C ALA A 19 -0.13 3.81 6.88
N GLU A 20 1.17 3.81 6.56
CA GLU A 20 1.73 4.55 5.43
C GLU A 20 1.14 4.07 4.09
N GLN A 21 0.93 2.75 3.92
CA GLN A 21 0.27 2.20 2.74
C GLN A 21 -1.19 2.66 2.63
N PHE A 22 -1.94 2.58 3.73
CA PHE A 22 -3.34 3.03 3.77
C PHE A 22 -3.46 4.50 3.37
N TRP A 23 -2.64 5.36 3.97
CA TRP A 23 -2.67 6.80 3.68
C TRP A 23 -2.25 7.11 2.24
N MET A 24 -1.26 6.40 1.69
CA MET A 24 -0.88 6.56 0.29
C MET A 24 -2.05 6.27 -0.65
N VAL A 25 -2.76 5.16 -0.43
CA VAL A 25 -3.93 4.79 -1.24
C VAL A 25 -5.05 5.81 -1.06
N ALA A 26 -5.35 6.22 0.17
CA ALA A 26 -6.38 7.20 0.45
C ALA A 26 -6.11 8.55 -0.24
N LEU A 27 -4.87 9.02 -0.22
CA LEU A 27 -4.46 10.25 -0.91
C LEU A 27 -4.63 10.15 -2.41
N ILE A 28 -4.22 9.04 -3.02
CA ILE A 28 -4.32 8.84 -4.48
C ILE A 28 -5.78 8.70 -4.90
N VAL A 29 -6.57 7.92 -4.19
CA VAL A 29 -8.01 7.77 -4.47
C VAL A 29 -8.73 9.10 -4.27
N GLY A 30 -8.41 9.85 -3.22
CA GLY A 30 -8.97 11.18 -2.96
C GLY A 30 -8.61 12.19 -4.06
N MET A 31 -7.33 12.22 -4.46
CA MET A 31 -6.87 13.06 -5.58
C MET A 31 -7.57 12.69 -6.88
N ASN A 32 -7.68 11.40 -7.20
CA ASN A 32 -8.40 10.91 -8.37
C ASN A 32 -9.88 11.28 -8.33
N GLY A 33 -10.54 11.13 -7.17
CA GLY A 33 -11.92 11.58 -6.98
C GLY A 33 -12.09 13.10 -7.19
N PHE A 34 -11.13 13.91 -6.74
CA PHE A 34 -11.11 15.34 -7.00
C PHE A 34 -10.96 15.64 -8.50
N LEU A 35 -10.03 14.98 -9.20
CA LEU A 35 -9.86 15.13 -10.65
C LEU A 35 -11.10 14.70 -11.43
N MET A 36 -11.82 13.68 -10.98
CA MET A 36 -13.07 13.23 -11.61
C MET A 36 -14.22 14.23 -11.40
N THR A 37 -14.28 14.91 -10.25
CA THR A 37 -15.36 15.86 -9.93
C THR A 37 -15.12 17.26 -10.47
N GLN A 38 -13.87 17.69 -10.59
CA GLN A 38 -13.47 19.01 -11.09
C GLN A 38 -12.84 18.95 -12.49
N GLY A 39 -13.00 17.81 -13.19
CA GLY A 39 -12.29 17.49 -14.42
C GLY A 39 -12.44 18.56 -15.49
N GLU A 40 -13.66 18.99 -15.82
CA GLU A 40 -13.93 19.98 -16.87
C GLU A 40 -13.26 21.33 -16.60
N MET A 41 -13.32 21.82 -15.35
CA MET A 41 -12.67 23.07 -14.96
C MET A 41 -11.16 22.95 -15.07
N LEU A 42 -10.59 21.82 -14.62
CA LEU A 42 -9.16 21.60 -14.62
C LEU A 42 -8.62 21.36 -16.04
N THR A 43 -9.34 20.63 -16.90
CA THR A 43 -8.94 20.39 -18.30
C THR A 43 -8.95 21.70 -19.07
N ALA A 44 -9.91 22.59 -18.83
CA ALA A 44 -9.94 23.93 -19.41
C ALA A 44 -8.74 24.80 -18.96
N ALA A 45 -8.32 24.69 -17.70
CA ALA A 45 -7.24 25.50 -17.14
C ALA A 45 -5.83 24.96 -17.45
N LEU A 46 -5.63 23.65 -17.39
CA LEU A 46 -4.32 22.99 -17.40
C LEU A 46 -4.08 22.12 -18.64
N GLY A 47 -5.13 21.79 -19.39
CA GLY A 47 -5.08 20.89 -20.52
C GLY A 47 -5.13 19.40 -20.13
N THR A 48 -5.88 18.63 -20.91
CA THR A 48 -6.10 17.19 -20.68
C THR A 48 -4.82 16.37 -20.59
N ALA A 49 -3.83 16.64 -21.45
CA ALA A 49 -2.58 15.88 -21.49
C ALA A 49 -1.79 16.01 -20.17
N ALA A 50 -1.69 17.21 -19.61
CA ALA A 50 -0.98 17.45 -18.36
C ALA A 50 -1.65 16.73 -17.18
N LEU A 51 -2.99 16.74 -17.13
CA LEU A 51 -3.75 16.04 -16.10
C LEU A 51 -3.63 14.52 -16.21
N CYS A 52 -3.71 13.97 -17.43
CA CYS A 52 -3.54 12.54 -17.64
C CYS A 52 -2.13 12.08 -17.24
N ILE A 53 -1.09 12.78 -17.68
CA ILE A 53 0.30 12.43 -17.34
C ILE A 53 0.52 12.51 -15.84
N SER A 54 0.07 13.59 -15.18
CA SER A 54 0.26 13.75 -13.73
C SER A 54 -0.51 12.71 -12.92
N ALA A 55 -1.77 12.43 -13.26
CA ALA A 55 -2.55 11.37 -12.60
C ALA A 55 -1.91 9.99 -12.79
N GLY A 56 -1.45 9.67 -14.00
CA GLY A 56 -0.78 8.41 -14.32
C GLY A 56 0.52 8.22 -13.53
N LEU A 57 1.38 9.24 -13.52
CA LEU A 57 2.63 9.22 -12.75
C LEU A 57 2.39 9.06 -11.26
N THR A 58 1.42 9.79 -10.71
CA THR A 58 1.08 9.69 -9.28
C THR A 58 0.61 8.28 -8.91
N VAL A 59 -0.21 7.63 -9.73
CA VAL A 59 -0.63 6.24 -9.51
C VAL A 59 0.56 5.29 -9.54
N LEU A 60 1.47 5.43 -10.51
CA LEU A 60 2.67 4.59 -10.60
C LEU A 60 3.59 4.75 -9.39
N VAL A 61 3.83 6.00 -8.96
CA VAL A 61 4.63 6.31 -7.76
C VAL A 61 3.95 5.75 -6.51
N GLY A 62 2.62 5.87 -6.40
CA GLY A 62 1.84 5.29 -5.31
C GLY A 62 1.99 3.78 -5.19
N ILE A 63 1.87 3.08 -6.32
CA ILE A 63 2.05 1.62 -6.39
C ILE A 63 3.48 1.25 -5.96
N ALA A 64 4.49 1.92 -6.52
CA ALA A 64 5.88 1.68 -6.15
C ALA A 64 6.12 1.91 -4.64
N TYR A 65 5.52 2.97 -4.08
CA TYR A 65 5.59 3.25 -2.65
C TYR A 65 4.95 2.15 -1.80
N VAL A 66 3.73 1.72 -2.13
CA VAL A 66 3.03 0.64 -1.41
C VAL A 66 3.83 -0.66 -1.44
N LEU A 67 4.41 -1.01 -2.60
CA LEU A 67 5.30 -2.17 -2.76
C LEU A 67 6.55 -2.04 -1.89
N SER A 68 7.16 -0.86 -1.85
CA SER A 68 8.35 -0.61 -1.01
C SER A 68 8.03 -0.82 0.49
N ARG A 69 6.89 -0.31 0.95
CA ARG A 69 6.42 -0.49 2.33
C ARG A 69 6.06 -1.94 2.64
N HIS A 70 5.53 -2.66 1.66
CA HIS A 70 5.23 -4.08 1.83
C HIS A 70 6.51 -4.91 1.97
N ALA A 71 7.54 -4.61 1.19
CA ALA A 71 8.83 -5.27 1.31
C ALA A 71 9.46 -5.03 2.70
N ILE A 72 9.38 -3.81 3.22
CA ILE A 72 9.86 -3.47 4.58
C ILE A 72 9.05 -4.21 5.65
N TYR A 73 7.72 -4.27 5.52
CA TYR A 73 6.86 -5.04 6.41
C TYR A 73 7.29 -6.51 6.46
N VAL A 74 7.45 -7.16 5.30
CA VAL A 74 7.87 -8.57 5.20
C VAL A 74 9.26 -8.79 5.79
N HIS A 75 10.16 -7.81 5.66
CA HIS A 75 11.48 -7.87 6.27
C HIS A 75 11.39 -7.92 7.81
N TYR A 76 10.62 -7.02 8.43
CA TYR A 76 10.44 -7.01 9.89
C TYR A 76 9.70 -8.24 10.40
N GLU A 77 8.68 -8.68 9.67
CA GLU A 77 7.93 -9.89 10.01
C GLU A 77 8.84 -11.13 10.06
N ARG A 78 9.78 -11.26 9.11
CA ARG A 78 10.78 -12.35 9.12
C ARG A 78 11.72 -12.27 10.33
N ILE A 79 12.11 -11.07 10.75
CA ILE A 79 12.95 -10.88 11.95
C ILE A 79 12.17 -11.32 13.19
N VAL A 80 10.93 -10.86 13.34
CA VAL A 80 10.05 -11.22 14.46
C VAL A 80 9.82 -12.74 14.50
N ALA A 81 9.52 -13.36 13.36
CA ALA A 81 9.32 -14.80 13.27
C ALA A 81 10.55 -15.60 13.70
N ARG A 82 11.77 -15.20 13.27
CA ARG A 82 13.03 -15.83 13.70
C ARG A 82 13.23 -15.71 15.21
N CYS A 83 13.03 -14.52 15.77
CA CYS A 83 13.17 -14.30 17.20
C CYS A 83 12.19 -15.10 18.04
N LEU A 84 10.97 -15.34 17.55
CA LEU A 84 9.97 -16.19 18.21
C LEU A 84 10.36 -17.67 18.13
N SER A 85 10.82 -18.13 16.95
CA SER A 85 11.26 -19.52 16.77
C SER A 85 12.48 -19.91 17.61
N GLU A 86 13.30 -18.93 17.99
CA GLU A 86 14.47 -19.12 18.88
C GLU A 86 14.12 -19.07 20.38
N GLY A 87 12.88 -18.68 20.75
CA GLY A 87 12.54 -18.25 22.11
C GLY A 87 11.38 -18.95 22.82
N ALA A 88 10.42 -19.58 22.13
CA ALA A 88 9.26 -20.19 22.76
C ALA A 88 8.62 -21.30 21.91
N ASP A 89 8.04 -22.29 22.60
CA ASP A 89 7.30 -23.43 22.06
C ASP A 89 6.37 -23.04 20.90
N ALA A 90 6.59 -23.73 19.77
CA ALA A 90 6.05 -23.42 18.46
C ALA A 90 4.56 -23.77 18.31
N ASP A 91 3.67 -22.96 18.90
CA ASP A 91 2.25 -22.97 18.51
C ASP A 91 1.97 -22.08 17.28
N ALA A 92 2.97 -21.34 16.80
CA ALA A 92 2.93 -20.58 15.55
C ALA A 92 2.93 -21.47 14.28
N ASP A 93 3.31 -22.75 14.39
CA ASP A 93 3.29 -23.73 13.29
C ASP A 93 1.88 -24.19 12.88
N LYS A 94 0.83 -23.77 13.62
CA LYS A 94 -0.56 -24.18 13.36
C LYS A 94 -1.27 -23.37 12.26
N ILE A 95 -0.69 -22.27 11.77
CA ILE A 95 -1.29 -21.52 10.66
C ILE A 95 -0.68 -22.02 9.34
N PRO A 96 -1.48 -22.63 8.44
CA PRO A 96 -0.97 -23.11 7.16
C PRO A 96 -0.29 -21.98 6.39
N GLY A 97 0.96 -22.18 5.98
CA GLY A 97 1.79 -21.13 5.36
C GLY A 97 1.14 -20.44 4.15
N TYR A 98 0.26 -21.14 3.42
CA TYR A 98 -0.50 -20.56 2.31
C TYR A 98 -1.54 -19.52 2.77
N ARG A 99 -2.21 -19.71 3.92
CA ARG A 99 -3.20 -18.74 4.44
C ARG A 99 -2.52 -17.45 4.88
N LEU A 100 -1.34 -17.59 5.50
CA LEU A 100 -0.52 -16.46 5.90
C LEU A 100 0.03 -15.71 4.68
N ALA A 101 0.47 -16.42 3.64
CA ALA A 101 0.90 -15.81 2.38
C ALA A 101 -0.24 -15.09 1.65
N VAL A 102 -1.44 -15.68 1.61
CA VAL A 102 -2.63 -15.07 1.00
C VAL A 102 -3.05 -13.82 1.78
N ALA A 103 -3.09 -13.87 3.11
CA ALA A 103 -3.42 -12.71 3.94
C ALA A 103 -2.37 -11.58 3.84
N ARG A 104 -1.08 -11.92 3.71
CA ARG A 104 0.00 -10.96 3.47
C ARG A 104 -0.16 -10.24 2.14
N LEU A 105 -0.47 -10.99 1.08
CA LEU A 105 -0.58 -10.44 -0.27
C LEU A 105 -1.91 -9.73 -0.51
N SER A 106 -2.99 -10.14 0.15
CA SER A 106 -4.33 -9.61 -0.11
C SER A 106 -4.43 -8.10 0.12
N GLY A 107 -3.81 -7.57 1.18
CA GLY A 107 -3.84 -6.13 1.46
C GLY A 107 -3.14 -5.29 0.38
N MET A 108 -1.92 -5.69 0.00
CA MET A 108 -1.15 -4.99 -1.03
C MET A 108 -1.83 -5.09 -2.41
N VAL A 109 -2.35 -6.26 -2.77
CA VAL A 109 -3.08 -6.44 -4.04
C VAL A 109 -4.34 -5.58 -4.09
N ILE A 110 -5.13 -5.54 -3.00
CA ILE A 110 -6.32 -4.67 -2.92
C ILE A 110 -5.92 -3.21 -3.11
N TYR A 111 -4.88 -2.74 -2.42
CA TYR A 111 -4.39 -1.37 -2.55
C TYR A 111 -3.94 -1.02 -3.96
N THR A 112 -3.18 -1.91 -4.61
CA THR A 112 -2.79 -1.73 -6.01
C THR A 112 -4.00 -1.66 -6.94
N LEU A 113 -4.97 -2.56 -6.76
CA LEU A 113 -6.20 -2.57 -7.56
C LEU A 113 -7.03 -1.29 -7.36
N MET A 114 -7.17 -0.79 -6.13
CA MET A 114 -7.88 0.46 -5.86
C MET A 114 -7.22 1.68 -6.53
N MET A 115 -5.88 1.76 -6.47
CA MET A 115 -5.13 2.83 -7.13
C MET A 115 -5.26 2.75 -8.66
N LEU A 116 -5.16 1.55 -9.23
CA LEU A 116 -5.36 1.34 -10.67
C LEU A 116 -6.79 1.69 -11.10
N ALA A 117 -7.79 1.17 -10.39
CA ALA A 117 -9.21 1.43 -10.70
C ALA A 117 -9.55 2.92 -10.64
N SER A 118 -9.10 3.62 -9.58
CA SER A 118 -9.32 5.08 -9.48
C SER A 118 -8.56 5.84 -10.57
N GLY A 119 -7.32 5.45 -10.88
CA GLY A 119 -6.53 6.05 -11.96
C GLY A 119 -7.17 5.89 -13.33
N THR A 120 -7.60 4.67 -13.67
CA THR A 120 -8.32 4.38 -14.93
C THR A 120 -9.63 5.15 -14.99
N GLY A 121 -10.39 5.22 -13.89
CA GLY A 121 -11.60 6.03 -13.79
C GLY A 121 -11.34 7.50 -14.11
N THR A 122 -10.30 8.09 -13.51
CA THR A 122 -9.88 9.46 -13.80
C THR A 122 -9.55 9.67 -15.28
N MET A 123 -8.78 8.78 -15.89
CA MET A 123 -8.42 8.89 -17.32
C MET A 123 -9.66 8.87 -18.23
N LEU A 124 -10.62 7.98 -17.93
CA LEU A 124 -11.87 7.88 -18.69
C LEU A 124 -12.74 9.14 -18.57
N VAL A 125 -12.64 9.88 -17.47
CA VAL A 125 -13.35 11.15 -17.29
C VAL A 125 -12.64 12.29 -18.03
N LEU A 126 -11.31 12.37 -17.91
CA LEU A 126 -10.53 13.46 -18.51
C LEU A 126 -10.44 13.41 -20.04
N LEU A 127 -10.61 12.23 -20.64
CA LEU A 127 -10.54 12.02 -22.10
C LEU A 127 -11.88 12.15 -22.83
N LYS A 128 -12.98 12.40 -22.10
CA LYS A 128 -14.29 12.71 -22.69
C LYS A 128 -14.39 14.18 -23.07
#